data_AF-A0A118JTX7-F1
#
_entry.id   AF-A0A118JTX7-F1
#
_cell.length_a   1.000
_cell.length_b   1.000
_cell.length_c   1.000
_cell.angle_alpha   90.00
_cell.angle_beta   90.00
_cell.angle_gamma   90.00
#
_symmetry.space_group_name_H-M   'P 1'
#
loop_
_entity.id
_entity.type
_entity.pdbx_description
1 polymer ?
#
loop_
_entity_poly.entity_id
_entity_poly.type
_entity_poly.pdbx_seq_one_letter_code
_entity_poly.pdbx_strand_id
1 'polypeptide(L)'
;MKGTMRRPIQALRSWLRRQPPRVKVFLAVVSAIAALVVIRMVVYDHDNLFIAAEAVHAVGISVLIYKLATEKTCAGLSLKSQELTAIFLGARLYCSYVMEYDVHTLLDLATLTTTVWVIYMMRFNLNSSYMHEKDNVSVLYVVIPCALLSLVVHPTTQHYIVNQIIWAFCVYLESVSVLPQLRVMQNTKIVEPFTAHYVFALGVARFLSCAHWILQVIDTRGRLLTALGYGMWPSLVLLSEIVQTFILADFCYYYVQSVVGGRLVLRLPSGVILQEECNT
;
A
#
# COMPACT_ATOMS: atom_id res chain seq x y z
N MET A 1 7.08 39.63 4.16
CA MET A 1 6.49 39.27 2.84
C MET A 1 6.05 37.81 2.84
N LYS A 2 4.75 37.50 3.02
CA LYS A 2 4.21 36.11 3.11
C LYS A 2 2.82 35.95 2.42
N GLY A 3 2.53 36.77 1.39
CA GLY A 3 1.14 36.98 0.90
C GLY A 3 0.75 36.42 -0.47
N THR A 4 1.68 36.08 -1.36
CA THR A 4 1.34 35.93 -2.79
C THR A 4 1.12 34.49 -3.28
N MET A 5 1.75 33.47 -2.68
CA MET A 5 1.62 32.07 -3.17
C MET A 5 0.29 31.37 -2.82
N ARG A 6 -0.51 31.89 -1.88
CA ARG A 6 -1.76 31.20 -1.45
C ARG A 6 -2.89 31.29 -2.49
N ARG A 7 -2.93 32.35 -3.31
CA ARG A 7 -3.98 32.58 -4.31
C ARG A 7 -4.01 31.57 -5.48
N PRO A 8 -2.89 31.20 -6.13
CA PRO A 8 -2.93 30.26 -7.26
C PRO A 8 -3.34 28.85 -6.85
N ILE A 9 -2.84 28.34 -5.72
CA ILE A 9 -3.18 27.01 -5.20
C ILE A 9 -4.67 26.94 -4.84
N GLN A 10 -5.22 28.01 -4.26
CA GLN A 10 -6.64 28.10 -3.93
C GLN A 10 -7.53 28.16 -5.19
N ALA A 11 -7.11 28.89 -6.22
CA ALA A 11 -7.82 28.96 -7.50
C ALA A 11 -7.79 27.61 -8.26
N LEU A 12 -6.63 26.94 -8.29
CA LEU A 12 -6.52 25.60 -8.86
C LEU A 12 -7.39 24.59 -8.12
N ARG A 13 -7.39 24.64 -6.78
CA ARG A 13 -8.22 23.76 -5.93
C ARG A 13 -9.72 24.00 -6.14
N SER A 14 -10.15 25.26 -6.26
CA SER A 14 -11.57 25.58 -6.49
C SER A 14 -12.02 25.17 -7.88
N TRP A 15 -11.17 25.35 -8.89
CA TRP A 15 -11.40 24.87 -10.25
C TRP A 15 -11.49 23.33 -10.30
N LEU A 16 -10.54 22.63 -9.70
CA LEU A 16 -10.48 21.16 -9.70
C LEU A 16 -11.73 20.54 -9.05
N ARG A 17 -12.25 21.15 -7.98
CA ARG A 17 -13.49 20.69 -7.33
C ARG A 17 -14.70 20.74 -8.25
N ARG A 18 -14.79 21.77 -9.10
CA ARG A 18 -15.90 22.01 -10.03
C ARG A 18 -15.88 21.11 -11.26
N GLN A 19 -14.78 20.41 -11.51
CA GLN A 19 -14.67 19.54 -12.67
C GLN A 19 -15.53 18.27 -12.55
N PRO A 20 -16.07 17.77 -13.67
CA PRO A 20 -16.81 16.50 -13.70
C PRO A 20 -15.87 15.33 -13.35
N PRO A 21 -16.42 14.19 -12.87
CA PRO A 21 -15.63 13.04 -12.43
C PRO A 21 -14.69 12.52 -13.52
N ARG A 22 -15.12 12.51 -14.79
CA ARG A 22 -14.29 12.11 -15.94
C ARG A 22 -13.02 12.94 -16.08
N VAL A 23 -13.12 14.26 -15.89
CA VAL A 23 -11.97 15.18 -15.96
C VAL A 23 -11.05 14.99 -14.77
N LYS A 24 -11.58 14.71 -13.57
CA LYS A 24 -10.74 14.41 -12.39
C LYS A 24 -9.93 13.12 -12.59
N VAL A 25 -10.56 12.07 -13.12
CA VAL A 25 -9.87 10.82 -13.46
C VAL A 25 -8.81 11.08 -14.52
N PHE A 26 -9.15 11.80 -15.59
CA PHE A 26 -8.18 12.16 -16.63
C PHE A 26 -6.97 12.92 -16.06
N LEU A 27 -7.20 13.95 -15.25
CA LEU A 27 -6.12 14.71 -14.61
C LEU A 27 -5.27 13.85 -13.67
N ALA A 28 -5.88 12.94 -12.92
CA ALA A 28 -5.15 12.00 -12.07
C ALA A 28 -4.24 11.09 -12.90
N VAL A 29 -4.76 10.51 -13.99
CA VAL A 29 -3.98 9.65 -14.91
C VAL A 29 -2.84 10.44 -15.55
N VAL A 30 -3.11 11.64 -16.07
CA VAL A 30 -2.07 12.51 -16.65
C VAL A 30 -1.00 12.86 -15.61
N SER A 31 -1.39 13.15 -14.36
CA SER A 31 -0.44 13.45 -13.29
C SER A 31 0.41 12.24 -12.90
N ALA A 32 -0.16 11.03 -12.91
CA ALA A 32 0.56 9.80 -12.63
C ALA A 32 1.56 9.48 -13.75
N ILE A 33 1.14 9.62 -15.02
CA ILE A 33 2.03 9.46 -16.18
C ILE A 33 3.16 10.49 -16.14
N ALA A 34 2.84 11.77 -15.87
CA ALA A 34 3.85 12.82 -15.74
C ALA A 34 4.83 12.51 -14.60
N ALA A 35 4.36 12.00 -13.46
CA ALA A 35 5.22 11.58 -12.35
C ALA A 35 6.15 10.43 -12.77
N LEU A 36 5.64 9.41 -13.45
CA LEU A 36 6.45 8.30 -13.97
C LEU A 36 7.52 8.79 -14.97
N VAL A 37 7.16 9.71 -15.85
CA VAL A 37 8.07 10.29 -16.84
C VAL A 37 9.16 11.14 -16.15
N VAL A 38 8.80 11.95 -15.15
CA VAL A 38 9.77 12.72 -14.36
C VAL A 38 10.69 11.78 -13.58
N ILE A 39 10.13 10.75 -12.93
CA ILE A 39 10.92 9.74 -12.22
C ILE A 39 11.94 9.09 -13.17
N ARG A 40 11.51 8.68 -14.37
CA ARG A 40 12.40 8.11 -15.39
C ARG A 40 13.50 9.07 -15.83
N MET A 41 13.23 10.37 -15.90
CA MET A 41 14.25 11.36 -16.27
C MET A 41 15.24 11.65 -15.13
N VAL A 42 14.80 11.58 -13.88
CA VAL A 42 15.61 11.91 -12.70
C VAL A 42 16.42 10.72 -12.21
N VAL A 43 15.83 9.52 -12.24
CA VAL A 43 16.45 8.30 -11.72
C VAL A 43 17.15 7.56 -12.85
N TYR A 44 18.47 7.73 -12.91
CA TYR A 44 19.31 7.04 -13.89
C TYR A 44 19.47 5.55 -13.58
N ASP A 45 19.49 5.19 -12.29
CA ASP A 45 19.61 3.82 -11.80
C ASP A 45 18.37 3.43 -10.99
N HIS A 46 17.62 2.45 -11.52
CA HIS A 46 16.30 2.06 -11.05
C HIS A 46 16.34 1.42 -9.66
N ASP A 47 17.51 0.92 -9.25
CA ASP A 47 17.72 0.38 -7.90
C ASP A 47 17.54 1.47 -6.83
N ASN A 48 17.77 2.75 -7.18
CA ASN A 48 17.48 3.86 -6.28
C ASN A 48 15.98 4.03 -5.98
N LEU A 49 15.09 3.66 -6.92
CA LEU A 49 13.64 3.71 -6.68
C LEU A 49 13.22 2.63 -5.69
N PHE A 50 13.79 1.44 -5.82
CA PHE A 50 13.56 0.35 -4.88
C PHE A 50 14.05 0.73 -3.48
N ILE A 51 15.28 1.23 -3.36
CA ILE A 51 15.83 1.71 -2.09
C ILE A 51 14.97 2.83 -1.49
N ALA A 52 14.48 3.76 -2.30
CA ALA A 52 13.59 4.82 -1.84
C ALA A 52 12.24 4.27 -1.35
N ALA A 53 11.66 3.28 -2.04
CA ALA A 53 10.42 2.61 -1.61
C ALA A 53 10.60 1.96 -0.23
N GLU A 54 11.67 1.18 -0.06
CA GLU A 54 12.01 0.51 1.20
C GLU A 54 12.30 1.50 2.33
N ALA A 55 13.05 2.57 2.05
CA ALA A 55 13.33 3.62 3.03
C ALA A 55 12.04 4.32 3.51
N VAL A 56 11.14 4.67 2.59
CA VAL A 56 9.84 5.27 2.93
C VAL A 56 8.99 4.29 3.75
N HIS A 57 8.99 3.01 3.39
CA HIS A 57 8.28 1.98 4.13
C HIS A 57 8.82 1.84 5.57
N ALA A 58 10.14 1.81 5.75
CA ALA A 58 10.80 1.75 7.05
C ALA A 58 10.50 2.99 7.91
N VAL A 59 10.42 4.18 7.31
CA VAL A 59 9.96 5.40 8.00
C VAL A 59 8.52 5.25 8.49
N GLY A 60 7.63 4.71 7.64
CA GLY A 60 6.24 4.42 8.04
C GLY A 60 6.15 3.48 9.24
N ILE A 61 6.91 2.39 9.22
CA ILE A 61 6.98 1.43 10.34
C ILE A 61 7.55 2.09 11.59
N SER A 62 8.58 2.95 11.46
CA SER A 62 9.17 3.67 12.58
C SER A 62 8.16 4.61 13.26
N VAL A 63 7.33 5.30 12.46
CA VAL A 63 6.23 6.13 12.96
C VAL A 63 5.19 5.29 13.71
N LEU A 64 4.87 4.10 13.19
CA LEU A 64 3.96 3.16 13.85
C LEU A 64 4.53 2.65 15.19
N ILE A 65 5.82 2.30 15.22
CA ILE A 65 6.51 1.87 16.44
C ILE A 65 6.51 3.00 17.46
N TYR A 66 6.83 4.23 17.05
CA TYR A 66 6.80 5.40 17.92
C TYR A 66 5.44 5.59 18.56
N LYS A 67 4.36 5.48 17.77
CA LYS A 67 2.98 5.55 18.28
C LYS A 67 2.74 4.50 19.38
N LEU A 68 3.04 3.23 19.12
CA LEU A 68 2.77 2.14 20.07
C LEU A 68 3.65 2.24 21.32
N ALA A 69 4.90 2.68 21.16
CA ALA A 69 5.87 2.78 22.25
C ALA A 69 5.61 3.99 23.15
N THR A 70 5.25 5.14 22.58
CA THR A 70 5.13 6.42 23.29
C THR A 70 3.69 6.78 23.63
N GLU A 71 2.77 6.72 22.66
CA GLU A 71 1.35 7.08 22.88
C GLU A 71 0.56 5.96 23.59
N LYS A 72 1.14 4.75 23.69
CA LYS A 72 0.54 3.59 24.36
C LYS A 72 -0.90 3.33 23.93
N THR A 73 -1.18 3.46 22.63
CA THR A 73 -2.50 3.21 22.04
C THR A 73 -2.36 2.57 20.67
N CYS A 74 -3.22 1.58 20.39
CA CYS A 74 -3.40 0.99 19.07
C CYS A 74 -4.74 1.39 18.41
N ALA A 75 -5.41 2.43 18.92
CA ALA A 75 -6.63 2.95 18.33
C ALA A 75 -6.44 3.28 16.83
N GLY A 76 -7.43 2.96 16.00
CA GLY A 76 -7.36 3.18 14.55
C GLY A 76 -6.41 2.27 13.78
N LEU A 77 -5.77 1.28 14.41
CA LEU A 77 -5.01 0.23 13.73
C LEU A 77 -5.84 -1.05 13.61
N SER A 78 -5.72 -1.73 12.47
CA SER A 78 -6.30 -3.04 12.23
C SER A 78 -5.28 -4.12 12.59
N LEU A 79 -5.63 -4.97 13.57
CA LEU A 79 -4.82 -6.13 13.91
C LEU A 79 -4.82 -7.13 12.74
N LYS A 80 -5.97 -7.26 12.07
CA LYS A 80 -6.14 -8.19 10.94
C LYS A 80 -5.24 -7.84 9.75
N SER A 81 -5.05 -6.54 9.48
CA SER A 81 -4.09 -6.11 8.45
C SER A 81 -2.66 -6.45 8.84
N GLN A 82 -2.27 -6.28 10.10
CA GLN A 82 -0.92 -6.68 10.57
C GLN A 82 -0.71 -8.19 10.46
N GLU A 83 -1.73 -9.00 10.76
CA GLU A 83 -1.67 -10.46 10.62
C GLU A 83 -1.55 -10.90 9.16
N LEU A 84 -2.34 -10.31 8.26
CA LEU A 84 -2.19 -10.52 6.82
C LEU A 84 -0.79 -10.16 6.35
N THR A 85 -0.24 -9.06 6.87
CA THR A 85 1.13 -8.62 6.60
C THR A 85 2.17 -9.63 7.06
N ALA A 86 2.04 -10.14 8.28
CA ALA A 86 2.93 -11.19 8.79
C ALA A 86 2.84 -12.49 7.97
N ILE A 87 1.64 -12.88 7.53
CA ILE A 87 1.43 -14.08 6.71
C ILE A 87 2.15 -13.96 5.37
N PHE A 88 1.95 -12.86 4.63
CA PHE A 88 2.60 -12.72 3.32
C PHE A 88 4.12 -12.54 3.47
N LEU A 89 4.59 -11.81 4.48
CA LEU A 89 6.03 -11.64 4.73
C LEU A 89 6.68 -12.97 5.11
N GLY A 90 6.02 -13.80 5.92
CA GLY A 90 6.51 -15.14 6.24
C GLY A 90 6.60 -16.03 5.00
N ALA A 91 5.58 -16.00 4.13
CA ALA A 91 5.59 -16.70 2.86
C ALA A 91 6.69 -16.18 1.91
N ARG A 92 6.88 -14.85 1.82
CA ARG A 92 7.93 -14.24 1.00
C ARG A 92 9.33 -14.59 1.53
N LEU A 93 9.54 -14.49 2.83
CA LEU A 93 10.82 -14.84 3.46
C LEU A 93 11.18 -16.31 3.22
N TYR A 94 10.19 -17.22 3.30
CA TYR A 94 10.38 -18.61 2.93
C TYR A 94 10.79 -18.77 1.46
N CYS A 95 10.06 -18.13 0.53
CA CYS A 95 10.39 -18.15 -0.89
C CYS A 95 11.80 -17.58 -1.14
N SER A 96 12.14 -16.44 -0.54
CA SER A 96 13.47 -15.83 -0.64
C SER A 96 14.53 -16.81 -0.15
N TYR A 97 14.41 -17.36 1.06
CA TYR A 97 15.40 -18.31 1.57
C TYR A 97 15.61 -19.53 0.67
N VAL A 98 14.55 -20.04 0.05
CA VAL A 98 14.59 -21.25 -0.78
C VAL A 98 14.98 -20.96 -2.24
N MET A 99 14.70 -19.77 -2.75
CA MET A 99 14.88 -19.41 -4.17
C MET A 99 16.03 -18.42 -4.39
N GLU A 100 16.22 -17.44 -3.51
CA GLU A 100 17.10 -16.27 -3.68
C GLU A 100 17.74 -15.80 -2.36
N TYR A 101 19.03 -16.07 -2.18
CA TYR A 101 19.77 -15.73 -0.95
C TYR A 101 20.30 -14.28 -0.98
N ASP A 102 19.41 -13.30 -1.09
CA ASP A 102 19.77 -11.89 -1.34
C ASP A 102 19.45 -10.95 -0.16
N VAL A 103 19.93 -9.70 -0.23
CA VAL A 103 19.69 -8.57 0.69
C VAL A 103 18.19 -8.36 0.95
N HIS A 104 17.33 -8.68 -0.01
CA HIS A 104 15.87 -8.69 0.14
C HIS A 104 15.40 -9.56 1.32
N THR A 105 16.05 -10.71 1.55
CA THR A 105 15.76 -11.61 2.68
C THR A 105 15.93 -10.90 4.01
N LEU A 106 16.94 -10.05 4.15
CA LEU A 106 17.21 -9.30 5.39
C LEU A 106 16.16 -8.21 5.62
N LEU A 107 15.74 -7.51 4.57
CA LEU A 107 14.69 -6.49 4.64
C LEU A 107 13.33 -7.10 4.99
N ASP A 108 12.96 -8.22 4.36
CA ASP A 108 11.75 -8.96 4.68
C ASP A 108 11.77 -9.48 6.13
N LEU A 109 12.92 -10.01 6.59
CA LEU A 109 13.08 -10.46 7.97
C LEU A 109 12.93 -9.31 8.97
N ALA A 110 13.54 -8.15 8.70
CA ALA A 110 13.42 -6.96 9.56
C ALA A 110 11.96 -6.46 9.62
N THR A 111 11.28 -6.43 8.47
CA THR A 111 9.87 -6.03 8.36
C THR A 111 8.94 -7.03 9.05
N LEU A 112 9.20 -8.34 8.92
CA LEU A 112 8.44 -9.38 9.62
C LEU A 112 8.62 -9.27 11.13
N THR A 113 9.86 -9.11 11.59
CA THR A 113 10.18 -8.98 13.03
C THR A 113 9.46 -7.78 13.65
N THR A 114 9.50 -6.63 12.97
CA THR A 114 8.78 -5.43 13.43
C THR A 114 7.26 -5.61 13.40
N THR A 115 6.71 -6.26 12.38
CA THR A 115 5.28 -6.58 12.28
C THR A 115 4.82 -7.51 13.40
N VAL A 116 5.58 -8.56 13.71
CA VAL A 116 5.30 -9.48 14.82
C VAL A 116 5.33 -8.73 16.15
N TRP A 117 6.28 -7.81 16.35
CA TRP A 117 6.31 -6.96 17.54
C TRP A 117 5.07 -6.06 17.64
N VAL A 118 4.62 -5.45 16.52
CA VAL A 118 3.38 -4.66 16.48
C VAL A 118 2.17 -5.53 16.88
N ILE A 119 2.05 -6.73 16.31
CA ILE A 119 0.97 -7.68 16.64
C ILE A 119 1.00 -8.03 18.13
N TYR A 120 2.17 -8.32 18.69
CA TYR A 120 2.34 -8.61 20.11
C TYR A 120 1.88 -7.43 20.98
N MET A 121 2.33 -6.21 20.65
CA MET A 121 1.92 -4.99 21.35
C MET A 121 0.40 -4.80 21.31
N MET A 122 -0.24 -4.99 20.16
CA MET A 122 -1.69 -4.86 20.01
C MET A 122 -2.47 -5.94 20.77
N ARG A 123 -2.01 -7.20 20.73
CA ARG A 123 -2.72 -8.34 21.33
C ARG A 123 -2.63 -8.38 22.84
N PHE A 124 -1.47 -8.03 23.41
CA PHE A 124 -1.19 -8.22 24.83
C PHE A 124 -1.09 -6.91 25.61
N ASN A 125 -0.32 -5.94 25.12
CA ASN A 125 -0.02 -4.73 25.90
C ASN A 125 -1.06 -3.62 25.73
N LEU A 126 -1.63 -3.49 24.53
CA LEU A 126 -2.51 -2.38 24.14
C LEU A 126 -3.92 -2.83 23.76
N ASN A 127 -4.28 -4.07 24.11
CA ASN A 127 -5.56 -4.68 23.76
C ASN A 127 -6.77 -3.83 24.16
N SER A 128 -6.70 -3.15 25.31
CA SER A 128 -7.76 -2.27 25.81
C SER A 128 -8.09 -1.09 24.87
N SER A 129 -7.13 -0.65 24.06
CA SER A 129 -7.32 0.44 23.08
C SER A 129 -7.71 -0.06 21.68
N TYR A 130 -7.77 -1.38 21.49
CA TYR A 130 -8.09 -1.98 20.20
C TYR A 130 -9.60 -1.93 19.90
N MET A 131 -9.95 -1.40 18.73
CA MET A 131 -11.33 -1.14 18.34
C MET A 131 -11.96 -2.37 17.65
N HIS A 132 -12.27 -3.42 18.41
CA HIS A 132 -12.81 -4.69 17.90
C HIS A 132 -14.01 -4.53 16.95
N GLU A 133 -14.97 -3.65 17.29
CA GLU A 133 -16.18 -3.43 16.49
C GLU A 133 -15.90 -2.80 15.12
N LYS A 134 -14.79 -2.08 14.99
CA LYS A 134 -14.40 -1.37 13.77
C LYS A 134 -13.59 -2.25 12.83
N ASP A 135 -12.83 -3.20 13.37
CA ASP A 135 -12.04 -4.17 12.60
C ASP A 135 -12.86 -5.43 12.26
N ASN A 136 -13.89 -5.24 11.43
CA ASN A 136 -14.90 -6.26 11.16
C ASN A 136 -14.67 -7.08 9.87
N VAL A 137 -13.65 -6.76 9.07
CA VAL A 137 -13.31 -7.53 7.86
C VAL A 137 -12.81 -8.91 8.26
N SER A 138 -13.31 -10.01 7.71
CA SER A 138 -12.73 -11.33 8.00
C SER A 138 -11.42 -11.52 7.25
N VAL A 139 -10.37 -11.98 7.94
CA VAL A 139 -9.08 -12.36 7.33
C VAL A 139 -9.29 -13.40 6.22
N LEU A 140 -10.24 -14.31 6.39
CA LEU A 140 -10.56 -15.36 5.42
C LEU A 140 -11.06 -14.83 4.08
N TYR A 141 -11.80 -13.70 4.07
CA TYR A 141 -12.27 -13.08 2.83
C TYR A 141 -11.11 -12.51 2.00
N VAL A 142 -9.94 -12.29 2.60
CA VAL A 142 -8.74 -11.86 1.91
C VAL A 142 -7.87 -13.07 1.52
N VAL A 143 -7.64 -13.99 2.48
CA VAL A 143 -6.73 -15.13 2.28
C VAL A 143 -7.27 -16.13 1.26
N ILE A 144 -8.56 -16.49 1.32
CA ILE A 144 -9.13 -17.55 0.47
C ILE A 144 -9.05 -17.17 -1.03
N PRO A 145 -9.47 -15.98 -1.48
CA PRO A 145 -9.33 -15.59 -2.88
C PRO A 145 -7.88 -15.57 -3.35
N CYS A 146 -6.94 -15.11 -2.51
CA CYS A 146 -5.51 -15.09 -2.85
C CYS A 146 -4.95 -16.52 -2.99
N ALA A 147 -5.33 -17.43 -2.10
CA ALA A 147 -4.94 -18.83 -2.18
C ALA A 147 -5.51 -19.51 -3.43
N LEU A 148 -6.81 -19.33 -3.73
CA LEU A 148 -7.41 -19.88 -4.94
C LEU A 148 -6.76 -19.33 -6.21
N LEU A 149 -6.52 -18.01 -6.27
CA LEU A 149 -5.84 -17.40 -7.40
C LEU A 149 -4.41 -17.93 -7.56
N SER A 150 -3.68 -18.17 -6.46
CA SER A 150 -2.34 -18.76 -6.49
C SER A 150 -2.30 -20.20 -6.99
N LEU A 151 -3.39 -20.95 -6.88
CA LEU A 151 -3.49 -22.30 -7.46
C LEU A 151 -3.73 -22.27 -8.97
N VAL A 152 -4.39 -21.22 -9.48
CA VAL A 152 -4.75 -21.08 -10.90
C VAL A 152 -3.66 -20.36 -11.69
N VAL A 153 -3.12 -19.27 -11.14
CA VAL A 153 -2.11 -18.43 -11.79
C VAL A 153 -0.91 -18.32 -10.86
N HIS A 154 0.12 -19.09 -11.16
CA HIS A 154 1.41 -19.09 -10.48
C HIS A 154 2.55 -19.07 -11.51
N PRO A 155 3.77 -18.71 -11.09
CA PRO A 155 4.93 -18.68 -11.98
C PRO A 155 5.20 -20.06 -12.56
N THR A 156 5.66 -20.10 -13.80
CA THR A 156 6.16 -21.33 -14.45
C THR A 156 7.69 -21.30 -14.46
N THR A 157 8.30 -21.47 -13.28
CA THR A 157 9.76 -21.49 -13.09
C THR A 157 10.28 -22.92 -12.91
N GLN A 158 11.60 -23.10 -12.77
CA GLN A 158 12.22 -24.42 -12.57
C GLN A 158 12.09 -24.97 -11.14
N HIS A 159 11.52 -24.20 -10.21
CA HIS A 159 11.38 -24.59 -8.80
C HIS A 159 10.21 -25.56 -8.59
N TYR A 160 10.15 -26.21 -7.43
CA TYR A 160 9.01 -27.05 -7.04
C TYR A 160 7.69 -26.28 -7.08
N ILE A 161 6.62 -26.91 -7.56
CA ILE A 161 5.29 -26.31 -7.72
C ILE A 161 4.77 -25.67 -6.42
N VAL A 162 5.08 -26.25 -5.27
CA VAL A 162 4.70 -25.69 -3.95
C VAL A 162 5.32 -24.31 -3.75
N ASN A 163 6.60 -24.12 -4.09
CA ASN A 163 7.28 -22.83 -3.95
C ASN A 163 6.72 -21.79 -4.93
N GLN A 164 6.35 -22.22 -6.15
CA GLN A 164 5.71 -21.36 -7.14
C GLN A 164 4.35 -20.84 -6.61
N ILE A 165 3.53 -21.73 -6.06
CA ILE A 165 2.23 -21.38 -5.49
C ILE A 165 2.39 -20.46 -4.28
N ILE A 166 3.33 -20.74 -3.37
CA ILE A 166 3.57 -19.90 -2.18
C ILE A 166 4.05 -18.51 -2.60
N TRP A 167 4.89 -18.41 -3.63
CA TRP A 167 5.33 -17.12 -4.16
C TRP A 167 4.16 -16.35 -4.79
N ALA A 168 3.31 -17.01 -5.57
CA ALA A 168 2.08 -16.40 -6.10
C ALA A 168 1.15 -15.93 -4.99
N PHE A 169 0.95 -16.76 -3.97
CA PHE A 169 0.14 -16.43 -2.81
C PHE A 169 0.64 -15.20 -2.07
N CYS A 170 1.94 -15.06 -1.83
CA CYS A 170 2.48 -13.91 -1.10
C CYS A 170 2.31 -12.59 -1.89
N VAL A 171 2.53 -12.61 -3.21
CA VAL A 171 2.31 -11.46 -4.10
C VAL A 171 0.85 -11.02 -4.10
N TYR A 172 -0.08 -11.98 -4.25
CA TYR A 172 -1.51 -11.66 -4.22
C TYR A 172 -1.95 -11.15 -2.86
N LEU A 173 -1.55 -11.81 -1.76
CA LEU A 173 -1.95 -11.41 -0.42
C LEU A 173 -1.39 -10.04 -0.05
N GLU A 174 -0.15 -9.73 -0.42
CA GLU A 174 0.45 -8.41 -0.23
C GLU A 174 -0.41 -7.30 -0.84
N SER A 175 -0.88 -7.49 -2.07
CA SER A 175 -1.63 -6.47 -2.80
C SER A 175 -2.92 -6.02 -2.12
N VAL A 176 -3.52 -6.88 -1.29
CA VAL A 176 -4.83 -6.64 -0.64
C VAL A 176 -4.76 -6.64 0.90
N SER A 177 -3.62 -6.96 1.50
CA SER A 177 -3.41 -7.06 2.95
C SER A 177 -3.76 -5.79 3.74
N VAL A 178 -3.70 -4.62 3.09
CA VAL A 178 -3.99 -3.31 3.70
C VAL A 178 -5.49 -2.99 3.82
N LEU A 179 -6.37 -3.77 3.17
CA LEU A 179 -7.81 -3.51 3.14
C LEU A 179 -8.45 -3.39 4.53
N PRO A 180 -8.19 -4.28 5.51
CA PRO A 180 -8.76 -4.15 6.85
C PRO A 180 -8.33 -2.85 7.55
N GLN A 181 -7.08 -2.40 7.35
CA GLN A 181 -6.58 -1.14 7.91
C GLN A 181 -7.36 0.05 7.37
N LEU A 182 -7.56 0.13 6.05
CA LEU A 182 -8.35 1.21 5.43
C LEU A 182 -9.81 1.17 5.91
N ARG A 183 -10.38 -0.03 6.06
CA ARG A 183 -11.76 -0.19 6.55
C ARG A 183 -11.93 0.31 7.99
N VAL A 184 -10.98 0.01 8.88
CA VAL A 184 -10.98 0.56 10.25
C VAL A 184 -10.95 2.09 10.22
N MET A 185 -10.09 2.68 9.40
CA MET A 185 -9.98 4.14 9.29
C MET A 185 -11.26 4.80 8.78
N GLN A 186 -11.91 4.18 7.78
CA GLN A 186 -13.23 4.61 7.30
C GLN A 186 -14.31 4.50 8.40
N ASN A 187 -14.29 3.41 9.17
CA ASN A 187 -15.29 3.15 10.23
C ASN A 187 -15.11 4.06 11.47
N THR A 188 -13.89 4.53 11.74
CA THR A 188 -13.55 5.41 12.87
C THR A 188 -13.77 6.89 12.55
N LYS A 189 -13.76 7.28 11.26
CA LYS A 189 -13.99 8.64 10.72
C LYS A 189 -12.96 9.70 11.11
N ILE A 190 -12.37 9.61 12.30
CA ILE A 190 -11.30 10.47 12.80
C ILE A 190 -10.03 9.62 12.84
N VAL A 191 -9.09 9.92 11.95
CA VAL A 191 -7.83 9.20 11.87
C VAL A 191 -6.78 9.96 12.67
N GLU A 192 -6.13 9.26 13.59
CA GLU A 192 -5.02 9.81 14.38
C GLU A 192 -3.82 10.15 13.48
N PRO A 193 -3.09 11.25 13.75
CA PRO A 193 -2.01 11.72 12.89
C PRO A 193 -0.94 10.65 12.61
N PHE A 194 -0.45 9.96 13.63
CA PHE A 194 0.58 8.93 13.46
C PHE A 194 0.13 7.75 12.59
N THR A 195 -1.11 7.27 12.76
CA THR A 195 -1.67 6.25 11.87
C THR A 195 -1.79 6.77 10.45
N ALA A 196 -2.20 8.03 10.27
CA ALA A 196 -2.31 8.64 8.95
C ALA A 196 -0.94 8.75 8.26
N HIS A 197 0.10 9.16 9.00
CA HIS A 197 1.48 9.23 8.50
C HIS A 197 2.02 7.85 8.11
N TYR A 198 1.81 6.84 8.94
CA TYR A 198 2.18 5.45 8.65
C TYR A 198 1.53 4.95 7.35
N VAL A 199 0.21 5.06 7.22
CA VAL A 199 -0.52 4.57 6.03
C VAL A 199 -0.17 5.39 4.79
N PHE A 200 0.11 6.69 4.94
CA PHE A 200 0.56 7.52 3.82
C PHE A 200 1.95 7.12 3.34
N ALA A 201 2.90 6.90 4.26
CA ALA A 201 4.22 6.39 3.93
C ALA A 201 4.13 5.02 3.23
N LEU A 202 3.28 4.12 3.73
CA LEU A 202 2.99 2.86 3.06
C LEU A 202 2.50 3.09 1.62
N GLY A 203 1.54 3.99 1.40
CA GLY A 203 1.03 4.35 0.08
C GLY A 203 2.11 4.88 -0.87
N VAL A 204 3.00 5.75 -0.39
CA VAL A 204 4.12 6.27 -1.17
C VAL A 204 5.11 5.15 -1.53
N ALA A 205 5.44 4.28 -0.57
CA ALA A 205 6.30 3.13 -0.83
C ALA A 205 5.72 2.24 -1.94
N ARG A 206 4.42 1.92 -1.91
CA ARG A 206 3.78 1.09 -2.95
C ARG A 206 3.74 1.76 -4.31
N PHE A 207 3.53 3.07 -4.35
CA PHE A 207 3.64 3.82 -5.61
C PHE A 207 5.05 3.75 -6.20
N LEU A 208 6.09 3.87 -5.37
CA LEU A 208 7.49 3.79 -5.81
C LEU A 208 7.85 2.37 -6.28
N SER A 209 7.41 1.33 -5.57
CA SER A 209 7.58 -0.07 -6.00
C SER A 209 6.90 -0.34 -7.35
N CYS A 210 5.65 0.11 -7.50
CA CYS A 210 4.92 0.01 -8.77
C CYS A 210 5.63 0.76 -9.91
N ALA A 211 6.14 1.97 -9.64
CA ALA A 211 6.92 2.74 -10.61
C ALA A 211 8.21 2.02 -11.00
N HIS A 212 8.95 1.45 -10.02
CA HIS A 212 10.14 0.65 -10.27
C HIS A 212 9.85 -0.51 -11.23
N TRP A 213 8.81 -1.31 -10.95
CA TRP A 213 8.41 -2.44 -11.81
C TRP A 213 8.02 -1.99 -13.23
N ILE A 214 7.21 -0.94 -13.37
CA ILE A 214 6.80 -0.43 -14.68
C ILE A 214 8.01 0.04 -15.49
N LEU A 215 8.91 0.81 -14.88
CA LEU A 215 10.08 1.33 -15.56
C LEU A 215 11.06 0.22 -15.95
N GLN A 216 11.27 -0.77 -15.08
CA GLN A 216 12.11 -1.93 -15.36
C GLN A 216 11.56 -2.74 -16.56
N VAL A 217 10.24 -2.89 -16.68
CA VAL A 217 9.61 -3.54 -17.85
C VAL A 217 9.82 -2.72 -19.14
N ILE A 218 9.68 -1.40 -19.08
CA ILE A 218 9.88 -0.51 -20.24
C ILE A 218 11.33 -0.56 -20.71
N ASP A 219 12.29 -0.41 -19.80
CA ASP A 219 13.71 -0.29 -20.12
C ASP A 219 14.32 -1.63 -20.55
N THR A 220 13.87 -2.75 -19.99
CA THR A 220 14.27 -4.10 -20.45
C THR A 220 13.62 -4.50 -21.78
N ARG A 221 12.74 -3.65 -22.34
CA ARG A 221 11.91 -3.92 -23.54
C ARG A 221 11.06 -5.17 -23.38
N GLY A 222 10.52 -5.39 -22.19
CA GLY A 222 9.69 -6.55 -21.86
C GLY A 222 10.45 -7.85 -21.58
N ARG A 223 11.80 -7.88 -21.68
CA ARG A 223 12.58 -9.08 -21.34
C ARG A 223 12.39 -9.52 -19.89
N LEU A 224 12.17 -8.58 -18.97
CA LEU A 224 11.84 -8.90 -17.58
C LEU A 224 10.55 -9.72 -17.46
N LEU A 225 9.52 -9.42 -18.27
CA LEU A 225 8.28 -10.18 -18.26
C LEU A 225 8.50 -11.62 -18.70
N THR A 226 9.41 -11.85 -19.67
CA THR A 226 9.78 -13.21 -20.08
C THR A 226 10.63 -13.92 -19.02
N ALA A 227 11.45 -13.19 -18.26
CA ALA A 227 12.26 -13.75 -17.18
C ALA A 227 11.41 -14.19 -15.96
N LEU A 228 10.33 -13.46 -15.66
CA LEU A 228 9.37 -13.83 -14.61
C LEU A 228 8.59 -15.13 -14.92
N GLY A 229 8.63 -15.59 -16.17
CA GLY A 229 8.01 -16.82 -16.63
C GLY A 229 7.14 -16.59 -17.87
N TYR A 230 6.32 -17.60 -18.18
CA TYR A 230 5.40 -17.57 -19.31
C TYR A 230 3.93 -17.51 -18.85
N GLY A 231 3.03 -17.18 -19.78
CA GLY A 231 1.59 -17.15 -19.52
C GLY A 231 1.13 -15.88 -18.80
N MET A 232 0.10 -16.02 -17.96
CA MET A 232 -0.55 -14.87 -17.30
C MET A 232 0.25 -14.29 -16.13
N TRP A 233 1.17 -15.06 -15.55
CA TRP A 233 1.88 -14.71 -14.32
C TRP A 233 2.59 -13.34 -14.36
N PRO A 234 3.43 -13.00 -15.36
CA PRO A 234 4.11 -11.70 -15.39
C PRO A 234 3.15 -10.51 -15.43
N SER A 235 2.00 -10.66 -16.08
CA SER A 235 0.97 -9.62 -16.12
C SER A 235 0.29 -9.47 -14.77
N LEU A 236 0.11 -10.57 -14.03
CA LEU A 236 -0.50 -10.58 -12.70
C LEU A 236 0.42 -9.96 -11.64
N VAL A 237 1.74 -10.10 -11.74
CA VAL A 237 2.70 -9.40 -10.88
C VAL A 237 2.53 -7.88 -11.00
N LEU A 238 2.55 -7.36 -12.24
CA LEU A 238 2.31 -5.92 -12.47
C LEU A 238 0.90 -5.49 -12.02
N LEU A 239 -0.11 -6.33 -12.26
CA LEU A 239 -1.46 -6.03 -11.83
C LEU A 239 -1.56 -5.94 -10.30
N SER A 240 -0.85 -6.81 -9.55
CA SER A 240 -0.80 -6.76 -8.09
C SER A 240 -0.20 -5.45 -7.56
N GLU A 241 0.89 -4.97 -8.17
CA GLU A 241 1.50 -3.67 -7.83
C GLU A 241 0.53 -2.50 -8.09
N ILE A 242 -0.19 -2.54 -9.22
CA ILE A 242 -1.22 -1.55 -9.56
C ILE A 242 -2.37 -1.61 -8.57
N VAL A 243 -2.88 -2.81 -8.24
CA VAL A 243 -3.98 -3.01 -7.29
C VAL A 243 -3.62 -2.44 -5.92
N GLN A 244 -2.42 -2.74 -5.42
CA GLN A 244 -1.98 -2.25 -4.11
C GLN A 244 -1.88 -0.72 -4.09
N THR A 245 -1.29 -0.14 -5.14
CA THR A 245 -1.17 1.32 -5.30
C THR A 245 -2.55 1.98 -5.39
N PHE A 246 -3.48 1.39 -6.15
CA PHE A 246 -4.82 1.91 -6.35
C PHE A 246 -5.65 1.89 -5.06
N ILE A 247 -5.59 0.79 -4.28
CA ILE A 247 -6.28 0.67 -2.99
C ILE A 247 -5.86 1.80 -2.03
N LEU A 248 -4.59 2.19 -2.03
CA LEU A 248 -4.05 3.24 -1.16
C LEU A 248 -4.24 4.66 -1.73
N ALA A 249 -4.56 4.81 -3.02
CA ALA A 249 -4.62 6.10 -3.70
C ALA A 249 -5.68 7.04 -3.11
N ASP A 250 -6.88 6.52 -2.81
CA ASP A 250 -7.97 7.32 -2.23
C ASP A 250 -7.59 7.91 -0.87
N PHE A 251 -7.01 7.06 -0.01
CA PHE A 251 -6.49 7.51 1.28
C PHE A 251 -5.40 8.59 1.12
N CYS A 252 -4.42 8.36 0.25
CA CYS A 252 -3.34 9.30 0.00
C CYS A 252 -3.84 10.66 -0.50
N TYR A 253 -4.86 10.65 -1.36
CA TYR A 253 -5.50 11.87 -1.84
C TYR A 253 -6.12 12.69 -0.70
N TYR A 254 -6.91 12.06 0.18
CA TYR A 254 -7.50 12.75 1.34
C TYR A 254 -6.45 13.22 2.35
N TYR A 255 -5.40 12.43 2.56
CA TYR A 255 -4.29 12.79 3.43
C TYR A 255 -3.61 14.08 2.94
N VAL A 256 -3.19 14.13 1.66
CA VAL A 256 -2.57 15.32 1.06
C VAL A 256 -3.52 16.52 1.15
N GLN A 257 -4.80 16.30 0.89
CA GLN A 257 -5.81 17.36 0.98
C GLN A 257 -5.96 17.93 2.41
N SER A 258 -5.85 17.08 3.44
CA SER A 258 -5.89 17.48 4.85
C SER A 258 -4.67 18.33 5.23
N VAL A 259 -3.47 17.86 4.85
CA VAL A 259 -2.19 18.54 5.13
C VAL A 259 -2.14 19.90 4.43
N VAL A 260 -2.47 19.97 3.14
CA VAL A 260 -2.52 21.24 2.38
C VAL A 260 -3.63 22.16 2.91
N GLY A 261 -4.69 21.59 3.48
CA GLY A 261 -5.75 22.33 4.17
C GLY A 261 -5.39 22.84 5.57
N GLY A 262 -4.20 22.52 6.10
CA GLY A 262 -3.77 22.87 7.45
C GLY A 262 -4.55 22.12 8.55
N ARG A 263 -5.20 21.01 8.23
CA ARG A 263 -5.94 20.19 9.21
C ARG A 263 -5.02 19.08 9.71
N LEU A 264 -4.68 19.15 11.00
CA LEU A 264 -3.84 18.15 11.68
C LEU A 264 -4.57 16.80 11.84
N VAL A 265 -5.90 16.84 11.91
CA VAL A 265 -6.76 15.67 12.06
C VAL A 265 -7.40 15.33 10.73
N LEU A 266 -7.10 14.14 10.21
CA LEU A 266 -7.68 13.63 8.98
C LEU A 266 -9.09 13.10 9.26
N ARG A 267 -10.08 13.63 8.55
CA ARG A 267 -11.46 13.13 8.55
C ARG A 267 -11.77 12.54 7.19
N LEU A 268 -12.03 11.24 7.15
CA LEU A 268 -12.43 10.56 5.91
C LEU A 268 -13.93 10.80 5.70
N PRO A 269 -14.38 11.11 4.47
CA PRO A 269 -15.81 11.18 4.17
C PRO A 269 -16.45 9.80 4.40
N SER A 270 -17.68 9.80 4.90
CA SER A 270 -18.51 8.58 4.99
C SER A 270 -18.56 7.92 3.61
N GLY A 271 -18.33 6.61 3.54
CA GLY A 271 -18.19 5.87 2.28
C GLY A 271 -19.19 6.29 1.22
N VAL A 272 -18.69 6.68 0.04
CA VAL A 272 -19.48 6.87 -1.17
C VAL A 272 -19.77 5.49 -1.76
N ILE A 273 -20.61 4.74 -1.06
CA ILE A 273 -21.40 3.61 -1.60
C ILE A 273 -22.70 3.68 -0.79
N LEU A 274 -23.84 3.91 -1.46
CA LEU A 274 -25.21 4.10 -0.91
C LEU A 274 -25.69 5.54 -0.60
N GLN A 275 -25.34 6.54 -1.41
CA GLN A 275 -26.09 7.82 -1.40
C GLN A 275 -26.70 8.19 -2.76
N GLU A 276 -26.57 7.32 -3.77
CA GLU A 276 -27.30 7.44 -5.04
C GLU A 276 -28.72 6.84 -5.00
N GLU A 277 -29.12 6.13 -3.95
CA GLU A 277 -30.49 5.57 -3.81
C GLU A 277 -31.43 6.38 -2.91
N CYS A 278 -31.02 7.55 -2.42
CA CYS A 278 -31.91 8.44 -1.64
C CYS A 278 -32.01 9.83 -2.27
N ASN A 279 -32.13 9.88 -3.59
CA ASN A 279 -32.50 11.10 -4.32
C ASN A 279 -33.19 10.80 -5.67
N THR A 280 -34.05 9.78 -5.68
CA THR A 280 -35.10 9.57 -6.68
C THR A 280 -36.38 9.19 -5.97
#